data_AF-A0A2T4Z0T1-F1
#
_entry.id   AF-A0A2T4Z0T1-F1
#
_cell.length_a   1.000
_cell.length_b   1.000
_cell.length_c   1.000
_cell.angle_alpha   90.00
_cell.angle_beta   90.00
_cell.angle_gamma   90.00
#
_symmetry.space_group_name_H-M   'P 1'
#
loop_
_entity.id
_entity.type
_entity.pdbx_description
1 polymer ?
#
loop_
_entity_poly.entity_id
_entity_poly.type
_entity_poly.pdbx_seq_one_letter_code
_entity_poly.pdbx_strand_id
1 'polypeptide(L)'
;MDATAGHSATQQPRLPLVVDLDGTLLLTDTLDEQIAEALFRRPLHLARALPELGRDRAALKRALASEVDLSTAALPFREDLLVWLRDQAAAGRQVHLWSAATQSVVDAIARRLGFFASATGSGDENLKGPAKAAHLARTFPEGFVYVGDSAADLAVWKVASGVVLAGASRAVAEEARALGKPVEAEFADVPLSPREWAKAVRVHHWSKNVLIFVPLVLAHAFTDPAAVAATIIGLLCLLMVTSSTYLINDVSDLQADRRHWSKRRRAIASGRLPIRLALGGAAGAITLALVVATLLAPGFALTLIAYLVLPLAYSFGLKRIPLLDTLVIGILFTTRLVMGMALLPNPYSAWLLTFSVFFFTSLAIAKRHTEIVRAAGASEHALASRGYRPEDAPLTLGFGTAASVASLLIMVLFLVEELFHRGTYTQPRLLLAVPLLLAIWVGRIWLLAHRGEMRDDPVSFALRDRVSIGLGFAVAFVFVLAL
;
A
#
# COMPACT_ATOMS: atom_id res chain seq x y z
N MET A 1 -70.68 22.63 -24.03
CA MET A 1 -70.51 21.60 -22.98
C MET A 1 -69.84 20.40 -23.64
N ASP A 2 -68.56 20.10 -23.51
CA ASP A 2 -67.44 20.72 -22.82
C ASP A 2 -66.17 20.30 -23.55
N ALA A 3 -65.28 21.27 -23.76
CA ALA A 3 -63.94 21.02 -24.27
C ALA A 3 -63.05 20.53 -23.10
N THR A 4 -62.60 19.28 -23.16
CA THR A 4 -61.60 18.77 -22.21
C THR A 4 -60.22 19.32 -22.57
N ALA A 5 -59.87 20.42 -21.92
CA ALA A 5 -58.52 20.98 -21.91
C ALA A 5 -57.54 19.95 -21.31
N GLY A 6 -56.65 19.43 -22.15
CA GLY A 6 -55.48 18.70 -21.70
C GLY A 6 -54.60 19.62 -20.87
N HIS A 7 -54.50 19.35 -19.57
CA HIS A 7 -53.49 19.92 -18.71
C HIS A 7 -52.13 19.34 -19.13
N SER A 8 -51.47 19.99 -20.08
CA SER A 8 -50.03 19.88 -20.25
C SER A 8 -49.39 20.44 -18.97
N ALA A 9 -49.04 19.57 -18.04
CA ALA A 9 -48.19 19.91 -16.91
C ALA A 9 -46.84 20.37 -17.47
N THR A 10 -46.69 21.69 -17.65
CA THR A 10 -45.41 22.34 -17.89
C THR A 10 -44.51 22.01 -16.71
N GLN A 11 -43.63 21.01 -16.87
CA GLN A 11 -42.52 20.77 -15.96
C GLN A 11 -41.74 22.09 -15.88
N GLN A 12 -41.75 22.72 -14.69
CA GLN A 12 -40.91 23.88 -14.45
C GLN A 12 -39.46 23.50 -14.82
N PRO A 13 -38.75 24.35 -15.59
CA PRO A 13 -37.38 24.06 -15.97
C PRO A 13 -36.55 23.90 -14.69
N ARG A 14 -36.00 22.70 -14.47
CA ARG A 14 -35.13 22.43 -13.33
C ARG A 14 -33.85 23.24 -13.50
N LEU A 15 -33.50 23.99 -12.46
CA LEU A 15 -32.26 24.78 -12.43
C LEU A 15 -31.05 23.92 -12.81
N PRO A 16 -30.05 24.47 -13.54
CA PRO A 16 -28.86 23.73 -13.93
C PRO A 16 -28.11 23.18 -12.71
N LEU A 17 -27.52 22.00 -12.86
CA LEU A 17 -26.62 21.39 -11.87
C LEU A 17 -25.18 21.76 -12.19
N VAL A 18 -24.46 22.24 -11.19
CA VAL A 18 -23.04 22.51 -11.25
C VAL A 18 -22.34 21.57 -10.29
N VAL A 19 -21.39 20.79 -10.81
CA VAL A 19 -20.74 19.69 -10.08
C VAL A 19 -19.25 19.98 -9.93
N ASP A 20 -18.71 19.91 -8.72
CA ASP A 20 -17.25 19.90 -8.53
C ASP A 20 -16.63 18.53 -8.85
N LEU A 21 -15.34 18.53 -9.15
CA LEU A 21 -14.59 17.34 -9.53
C LEU A 21 -13.89 16.69 -8.34
N ASP A 22 -12.88 17.37 -7.76
CA ASP A 22 -12.02 16.83 -6.72
C ASP A 22 -12.79 16.68 -5.40
N GLY A 23 -12.79 15.49 -4.78
CA GLY A 23 -13.54 15.22 -3.53
C GLY A 23 -15.05 15.02 -3.71
N THR A 24 -15.62 15.63 -4.75
CA THR A 24 -17.04 15.57 -5.08
C THR A 24 -17.37 14.43 -6.07
N LEU A 25 -17.05 14.59 -7.36
CA LEU A 25 -17.29 13.57 -8.40
C LEU A 25 -16.26 12.44 -8.35
N LEU A 26 -15.00 12.80 -8.05
CA LEU A 26 -13.91 11.88 -7.75
C LEU A 26 -13.74 11.77 -6.23
N LEU A 27 -13.46 10.55 -5.76
CA LEU A 27 -13.10 10.31 -4.35
C LEU A 27 -11.68 10.81 -4.00
N THR A 28 -10.93 11.29 -5.00
CA THR A 28 -9.53 11.71 -4.90
C THR A 28 -9.34 13.13 -5.43
N ASP A 29 -8.23 13.77 -5.05
CA ASP A 29 -7.78 15.04 -5.62
C ASP A 29 -6.88 14.76 -6.84
N THR A 30 -7.20 15.36 -7.98
CA THR A 30 -6.47 15.18 -9.24
C THR A 30 -5.02 15.63 -9.17
N LEU A 31 -4.68 16.60 -8.32
CA LEU A 31 -3.29 16.98 -8.07
C LEU A 31 -2.55 15.87 -7.30
N ASP A 32 -3.19 15.25 -6.31
CA ASP A 32 -2.59 14.14 -5.56
C ASP A 32 -2.32 12.94 -6.49
N GLU A 33 -3.23 12.67 -7.45
CA GLU A 33 -3.05 11.66 -8.50
C GLU A 33 -1.85 11.99 -9.41
N GLN A 34 -1.72 13.24 -9.86
CA GLN A 34 -0.62 13.69 -10.71
C GLN A 34 0.72 13.61 -9.99
N ILE A 35 0.77 14.01 -8.72
CA ILE A 35 1.99 13.91 -7.89
C ILE A 35 2.39 12.45 -7.72
N ALA A 36 1.45 11.54 -7.42
CA ALA A 36 1.74 10.12 -7.29
C ALA A 36 2.30 9.53 -8.59
N GLU A 37 1.66 9.80 -9.72
CA GLU A 37 2.12 9.30 -11.02
C GLU A 37 3.50 9.89 -11.39
N ALA A 38 3.71 11.19 -11.16
CA ALA A 38 4.99 11.84 -11.42
C ALA A 38 6.10 11.28 -10.52
N LEU A 39 5.83 11.03 -9.24
CA LEU A 39 6.81 10.52 -8.28
C LEU A 39 7.39 9.17 -8.71
N PHE A 40 6.55 8.25 -9.19
CA PHE A 40 6.99 6.87 -9.49
C PHE A 40 7.31 6.62 -10.96
N ARG A 41 6.74 7.39 -11.90
CA ARG A 41 6.95 7.17 -13.35
C ARG A 41 7.80 8.23 -14.02
N ARG A 42 7.82 9.47 -13.48
CA ARG A 42 8.54 10.61 -14.06
C ARG A 42 9.27 11.44 -12.97
N PRO A 43 10.14 10.84 -12.15
CA PRO A 43 10.72 11.50 -10.98
C PRO A 43 11.54 12.76 -11.33
N LEU A 44 12.21 12.77 -12.50
CA LEU A 44 12.94 13.94 -12.99
C LEU A 44 12.02 15.14 -13.27
N HIS A 45 10.79 14.90 -13.73
CA HIS A 45 9.83 15.95 -14.01
C HIS A 45 9.23 16.50 -12.72
N LEU A 46 8.92 15.62 -11.76
CA LEU A 46 8.53 16.07 -10.42
C LEU A 46 9.60 16.98 -9.82
N ALA A 47 10.88 16.58 -9.89
CA ALA A 47 11.99 17.39 -9.41
C ALA A 47 12.08 18.77 -10.09
N ARG A 48 11.78 18.87 -11.39
CA ARG A 48 11.72 20.14 -12.13
C ARG A 48 10.50 20.99 -11.77
N ALA A 49 9.39 20.38 -11.35
CA ALA A 49 8.18 21.07 -10.94
C ALA A 49 8.23 21.55 -9.48
N LEU A 50 9.07 20.94 -8.61
CA LEU A 50 9.18 21.30 -7.19
C LEU A 50 9.54 22.78 -6.92
N PRO A 51 10.41 23.46 -7.68
CA PRO A 51 10.68 24.89 -7.49
C PRO A 51 9.43 25.78 -7.65
N GLU A 52 8.44 25.36 -8.45
CA GLU A 52 7.19 26.09 -8.64
C GLU A 52 6.31 26.10 -7.37
N LEU A 53 6.57 25.21 -6.40
CA LEU A 53 5.91 25.22 -5.09
C LEU A 53 6.17 26.53 -4.32
N GLY A 54 7.33 27.17 -4.58
CA GLY A 54 7.69 28.45 -4.00
C GLY A 54 6.97 29.65 -4.62
N ARG A 55 6.29 29.48 -5.77
CA ARG A 55 5.46 30.51 -6.40
C ARG A 55 4.02 30.44 -5.91
N ASP A 56 3.31 29.36 -6.26
CA ASP A 56 1.97 29.06 -5.73
C ASP A 56 1.52 27.61 -6.10
N ARG A 57 0.40 27.15 -5.50
CA ARG A 57 -0.17 25.82 -5.78
C ARG A 57 -0.70 25.67 -7.21
N ALA A 58 -1.09 26.75 -7.87
CA ALA A 58 -1.61 26.72 -9.24
C ALA A 58 -0.49 26.54 -10.28
N ALA A 59 0.70 27.08 -10.03
CA ALA A 59 1.90 26.90 -10.82
C ALA A 59 2.36 25.44 -10.81
N LEU A 60 2.35 24.78 -9.63
CA LEU A 60 2.62 23.35 -9.54
C LEU A 60 1.61 22.53 -10.36
N LYS A 61 0.31 22.82 -10.23
CA LYS A 61 -0.75 22.15 -11.01
C LYS A 61 -0.48 22.25 -12.52
N ARG A 62 -0.15 23.45 -13.01
CA ARG A 62 0.16 23.68 -14.43
C ARG A 62 1.41 22.91 -14.87
N ALA A 63 2.47 22.91 -14.07
CA ALA A 63 3.70 22.20 -14.37
C ALA A 63 3.52 20.67 -14.42
N LEU A 64 2.63 20.10 -13.62
CA LEU A 64 2.33 18.67 -13.61
C LEU A 64 1.32 18.26 -14.69
N ALA A 65 0.31 19.09 -14.95
CA ALA A 65 -0.78 18.80 -15.89
C ALA A 65 -0.35 18.79 -17.37
N SER A 66 0.75 19.47 -17.73
CA SER A 66 1.29 19.46 -19.10
C SER A 66 1.90 18.11 -19.48
N GLU A 67 2.23 17.26 -18.50
CA GLU A 67 3.04 16.05 -18.70
C GLU A 67 2.37 14.77 -18.19
N VAL A 68 1.49 14.89 -17.19
CA VAL A 68 0.73 13.76 -16.64
C VAL A 68 -0.71 13.81 -17.14
N ASP A 69 -1.00 13.03 -18.17
CA ASP A 69 -2.34 12.88 -18.72
C ASP A 69 -3.16 11.87 -17.91
N LEU A 70 -4.19 12.36 -17.21
CA LEU A 70 -5.15 11.55 -16.46
C LEU A 70 -6.28 10.98 -17.33
N SER A 71 -6.35 11.30 -18.63
CA SER A 71 -7.45 10.87 -19.50
C SER A 71 -7.62 9.35 -19.56
N THR A 72 -6.51 8.61 -19.50
CA THR A 72 -6.46 7.14 -19.55
C THR A 72 -6.34 6.49 -18.16
N ALA A 73 -6.26 7.30 -17.11
CA ALA A 73 -6.13 6.81 -15.73
C ALA A 73 -7.44 6.13 -15.28
N ALA A 74 -7.30 5.05 -14.53
CA ALA A 74 -8.41 4.54 -13.74
C ALA A 74 -8.57 5.48 -12.54
N LEU A 75 -9.65 6.26 -12.52
CA LEU A 75 -9.97 7.20 -11.44
C LEU A 75 -11.16 6.67 -10.61
N PRO A 76 -11.16 6.84 -9.29
CA PRO A 76 -12.22 6.37 -8.42
C PRO A 76 -13.38 7.38 -8.42
N PHE A 77 -14.41 7.10 -9.19
CA PHE A 77 -15.63 7.92 -9.21
C PHE A 77 -16.54 7.59 -8.03
N ARG A 78 -17.29 8.60 -7.57
CA ARG A 78 -18.43 8.42 -6.67
C ARG A 78 -19.60 7.86 -7.48
N GLU A 79 -19.71 6.53 -7.52
CA GLU A 79 -20.62 5.82 -8.43
C GLU A 79 -22.11 6.13 -8.20
N ASP A 80 -22.54 6.31 -6.95
CA ASP A 80 -23.90 6.69 -6.58
C ASP A 80 -24.27 8.10 -7.08
N LEU A 81 -23.37 9.07 -6.90
CA LEU A 81 -23.54 10.41 -7.49
C LEU A 81 -23.52 10.36 -9.02
N LEU A 82 -22.64 9.56 -9.62
CA LEU A 82 -22.53 9.45 -11.08
C LEU A 82 -23.83 8.92 -11.71
N VAL A 83 -24.45 7.91 -11.09
CA VAL A 83 -25.76 7.39 -11.52
C VAL A 83 -26.82 8.48 -11.42
N TRP A 84 -26.90 9.18 -10.28
CA TRP A 84 -27.87 10.26 -10.10
C TRP A 84 -27.69 11.40 -11.11
N LEU A 85 -26.46 11.82 -11.40
CA LEU A 85 -26.18 12.87 -12.39
C LEU A 85 -26.60 12.46 -13.80
N ARG A 86 -26.40 11.19 -14.18
CA ARG A 86 -26.85 10.67 -15.47
C ARG A 86 -28.37 10.67 -15.58
N ASP A 87 -29.07 10.30 -14.52
CA ASP A 87 -30.53 10.34 -14.48
C ASP A 87 -31.06 11.77 -14.61
N GLN A 88 -30.41 12.75 -13.98
CA GLN A 88 -30.76 14.17 -14.12
C GLN A 88 -30.54 14.68 -15.55
N ALA A 89 -29.40 14.33 -16.16
CA ALA A 89 -29.10 14.70 -17.55
C ALA A 89 -30.09 14.05 -18.53
N ALA A 90 -30.43 12.77 -18.33
CA ALA A 90 -31.42 12.05 -19.12
C ALA A 90 -32.84 12.63 -18.98
N ALA A 91 -33.15 13.21 -17.82
CA ALA A 91 -34.38 13.96 -17.58
C ALA A 91 -34.38 15.39 -18.18
N GLY A 92 -33.36 15.75 -18.97
CA GLY A 92 -33.25 17.04 -19.66
C GLY A 92 -32.68 18.18 -18.82
N ARG A 93 -32.20 17.92 -17.61
CA ARG A 93 -31.55 18.94 -16.76
C ARG A 93 -30.13 19.18 -17.26
N GLN A 94 -29.74 20.44 -17.44
CA GLN A 94 -28.36 20.77 -17.79
C GLN A 94 -27.42 20.48 -16.62
N VAL A 95 -26.35 19.72 -16.87
CA VAL A 95 -25.33 19.36 -15.89
C VAL A 95 -23.98 19.92 -16.36
N HIS A 96 -23.32 20.68 -15.51
CA HIS A 96 -22.05 21.37 -15.79
C HIS A 96 -20.97 20.88 -14.83
N LEU A 97 -19.76 20.64 -15.34
CA LEU A 97 -18.59 20.24 -14.54
C LEU A 97 -17.71 21.46 -14.28
N TRP A 98 -17.54 21.86 -13.02
CA TRP A 98 -16.78 23.06 -12.65
C TRP A 98 -15.79 22.78 -11.54
N SER A 99 -14.49 22.93 -11.81
CA SER A 99 -13.47 22.59 -10.83
C SER A 99 -12.25 23.50 -10.83
N ALA A 100 -11.53 23.50 -9.70
CA ALA A 100 -10.20 24.11 -9.56
C ALA A 100 -9.07 23.24 -10.15
N ALA A 101 -9.38 22.08 -10.74
CA ALA A 101 -8.45 21.30 -11.55
C ALA A 101 -8.14 22.02 -12.88
N THR A 102 -7.00 21.73 -13.50
CA THR A 102 -6.62 22.33 -14.80
C THR A 102 -7.66 21.98 -15.88
N GLN A 103 -7.96 22.93 -16.78
CA GLN A 103 -8.94 22.74 -17.86
C GLN A 103 -8.75 21.43 -18.64
N SER A 104 -7.50 21.05 -18.96
CA SER A 104 -7.20 19.80 -19.68
C SER A 104 -7.72 18.54 -18.96
N VAL A 105 -7.63 18.50 -17.62
CA VAL A 105 -8.13 17.39 -16.79
C VAL A 105 -9.66 17.39 -16.77
N VAL A 106 -10.27 18.57 -16.59
CA VAL A 106 -11.73 18.73 -16.56
C VAL A 106 -12.34 18.30 -17.90
N ASP A 107 -11.76 18.74 -19.01
CA ASP A 107 -12.19 18.37 -20.36
C ASP A 107 -12.06 16.87 -20.62
N ALA A 108 -10.97 16.25 -20.18
CA ALA A 108 -10.77 14.81 -20.35
C ALA A 108 -11.86 14.00 -19.62
N ILE A 109 -12.23 14.42 -18.41
CA ILE A 109 -13.27 13.75 -17.62
C ILE A 109 -14.66 14.01 -18.19
N ALA A 110 -14.95 15.25 -18.60
CA ALA A 110 -16.21 15.59 -19.25
C ALA A 110 -16.43 14.79 -20.53
N ARG A 111 -15.40 14.69 -21.40
CA ARG A 111 -15.43 13.86 -22.61
C ARG A 111 -15.65 12.37 -22.31
N ARG A 112 -14.98 11.86 -21.26
CA ARG A 112 -15.09 10.44 -20.86
C ARG A 112 -16.50 10.09 -20.37
N LEU A 113 -17.19 11.01 -19.71
CA LEU A 113 -18.50 10.78 -19.14
C LEU A 113 -19.65 11.11 -20.11
N GLY A 114 -19.46 12.08 -21.00
CA GLY A 114 -20.29 12.29 -22.19
C GLY A 114 -21.67 12.93 -21.96
N PHE A 115 -22.02 13.31 -20.72
CA PHE A 115 -23.33 13.88 -20.38
C PHE A 115 -23.30 15.33 -19.87
N PHE A 116 -22.12 15.95 -19.78
CA PHE A 116 -22.00 17.35 -19.33
C PHE A 116 -22.29 18.33 -20.46
N ALA A 117 -23.13 19.33 -20.19
CA ALA A 117 -23.45 20.42 -21.11
C ALA A 117 -22.27 21.40 -21.29
N SER A 118 -21.51 21.65 -20.22
CA SER A 118 -20.24 22.36 -20.29
C SER A 118 -19.27 21.92 -19.19
N ALA A 119 -17.98 22.24 -19.39
CA ALA A 119 -16.89 21.84 -18.53
C ALA A 119 -15.91 23.01 -18.36
N THR A 120 -15.65 23.44 -17.13
CA THR A 120 -14.80 24.60 -16.82
C THR A 120 -13.82 24.25 -15.71
N GLY A 121 -12.54 24.37 -16.02
CA GLY A 121 -11.42 24.19 -15.11
C GLY A 121 -10.66 25.49 -14.85
N SER A 122 -9.73 25.46 -13.90
CA SER A 122 -8.89 26.60 -13.56
C SER A 122 -7.87 26.86 -14.68
N GLY A 123 -7.90 28.07 -15.23
CA GLY A 123 -6.87 28.66 -16.10
C GLY A 123 -6.02 29.66 -15.33
N ASP A 124 -6.02 30.93 -15.75
CA ASP A 124 -5.37 32.04 -15.03
C ASP A 124 -6.18 32.54 -13.82
N GLU A 125 -7.48 32.26 -13.78
CA GLU A 125 -8.36 32.58 -12.65
C GLU A 125 -8.46 31.40 -11.66
N ASN A 126 -8.40 31.71 -10.36
CA ASN A 126 -8.53 30.73 -9.29
C ASN A 126 -10.00 30.36 -9.05
N LEU A 127 -10.45 29.20 -9.55
CA LEU A 127 -11.82 28.72 -9.40
C LEU A 127 -12.06 27.97 -8.07
N LYS A 128 -11.73 28.60 -6.93
CA LYS A 128 -11.98 28.03 -5.60
C LYS A 128 -12.63 29.04 -4.66
N GLY A 129 -13.56 28.56 -3.84
CA GLY A 129 -14.17 29.36 -2.76
C GLY A 129 -14.93 30.58 -3.28
N PRO A 130 -14.73 31.78 -2.69
CA PRO A 130 -15.48 33.00 -3.05
C PRO A 130 -15.34 33.41 -4.53
N ALA A 131 -14.17 33.20 -5.13
CA ALA A 131 -13.95 33.50 -6.55
C ALA A 131 -14.81 32.61 -7.46
N LYS A 132 -14.89 31.31 -7.14
CA LYS A 132 -15.78 30.34 -7.81
C LYS A 132 -17.25 30.76 -7.68
N ALA A 133 -17.66 31.15 -6.47
CA ALA A 133 -19.03 31.61 -6.20
C ALA A 133 -19.41 32.84 -7.03
N ALA A 134 -18.53 33.84 -7.09
CA ALA A 134 -18.76 35.06 -7.89
C ALA A 134 -18.83 34.77 -9.39
N HIS A 135 -17.99 33.87 -9.90
CA HIS A 135 -18.03 33.47 -11.30
C HIS A 135 -19.32 32.69 -11.63
N LEU A 136 -19.71 31.73 -10.78
CA LEU A 136 -20.96 30.98 -10.94
C LEU A 136 -22.20 31.87 -10.93
N ALA A 137 -22.27 32.84 -10.02
CA ALA A 137 -23.39 33.77 -9.94
C ALA A 137 -23.53 34.64 -11.21
N ARG A 138 -22.40 34.97 -11.87
CA ARG A 138 -22.42 35.69 -13.16
C ARG A 138 -22.83 34.78 -14.32
N THR A 139 -22.38 33.54 -14.34
CA THR A 139 -22.69 32.58 -15.41
C THR A 139 -24.14 32.09 -15.37
N PHE A 140 -24.70 31.92 -14.16
CA PHE A 140 -26.06 31.41 -13.94
C PHE A 140 -26.92 32.43 -13.16
N PRO A 141 -27.29 33.56 -13.78
CA PRO A 141 -28.05 34.62 -13.10
C PRO A 141 -29.45 34.19 -12.68
N GLU A 142 -30.04 33.20 -13.35
CA GLU A 142 -31.34 32.60 -13.01
C GLU A 142 -31.25 31.59 -11.84
N GLY A 143 -30.04 31.33 -11.34
CA GLY A 143 -29.77 30.40 -10.26
C GLY A 143 -29.30 29.03 -10.74
N PHE A 144 -28.72 28.27 -9.81
CA PHE A 144 -28.15 26.96 -10.05
C PHE A 144 -28.17 26.13 -8.77
N VAL A 145 -28.02 24.81 -8.91
CA VAL A 145 -27.87 23.87 -7.79
C VAL A 145 -26.45 23.34 -7.81
N TYR A 146 -25.80 23.36 -6.64
CA TYR A 146 -24.37 23.07 -6.55
C TYR A 146 -24.10 21.77 -5.78
N VAL A 147 -23.32 20.89 -6.42
CA VAL A 147 -22.80 19.65 -5.84
C VAL A 147 -21.37 19.91 -5.36
N GLY A 148 -21.13 19.74 -4.06
CA GLY A 148 -19.81 19.97 -3.43
C GLY A 148 -19.58 19.12 -2.19
N ASP A 149 -18.35 19.17 -1.66
CA ASP A 149 -17.89 18.34 -0.53
C ASP A 149 -17.25 19.14 0.61
N SER A 150 -16.76 20.36 0.35
CA SER A 150 -15.77 20.99 1.21
C SER A 150 -16.25 22.28 1.86
N ALA A 151 -15.53 22.74 2.89
CA ALA A 151 -15.78 24.05 3.50
C ALA A 151 -15.59 25.22 2.51
N ALA A 152 -14.79 25.03 1.45
CA ALA A 152 -14.65 26.05 0.40
C ALA A 152 -15.95 26.21 -0.40
N ASP A 153 -16.78 25.18 -0.46
CA ASP A 153 -18.05 25.17 -1.18
C ASP A 153 -19.17 25.91 -0.45
N LEU A 154 -19.00 26.23 0.85
CA LEU A 154 -19.94 27.06 1.60
C LEU A 154 -20.14 28.43 0.97
N ALA A 155 -19.09 29.01 0.38
CA ALA A 155 -19.21 30.28 -0.36
C ALA A 155 -20.08 30.14 -1.61
N VAL A 156 -20.04 28.97 -2.27
CA VAL A 156 -20.83 28.67 -3.46
C VAL A 156 -22.27 28.36 -3.08
N TRP A 157 -22.50 27.54 -2.05
CA TRP A 157 -23.84 27.22 -1.56
C TRP A 157 -24.61 28.46 -1.07
N LYS A 158 -23.94 29.50 -0.57
CA LYS A 158 -24.58 30.78 -0.21
C LYS A 158 -25.29 31.44 -1.40
N VAL A 159 -24.68 31.39 -2.58
CA VAL A 159 -25.23 32.01 -3.81
C VAL A 159 -26.03 31.02 -4.66
N ALA A 160 -25.94 29.72 -4.39
CA ALA A 160 -26.74 28.70 -5.04
C ALA A 160 -28.20 28.72 -4.58
N SER A 161 -29.09 28.19 -5.43
CA SER A 161 -30.52 28.03 -5.15
C SER A 161 -30.82 26.69 -4.45
N GLY A 162 -29.92 25.72 -4.55
CA GLY A 162 -30.04 24.42 -3.89
C GLY A 162 -28.68 23.77 -3.64
N VAL A 163 -28.69 22.79 -2.73
CA VAL A 163 -27.51 22.12 -2.21
C VAL A 163 -27.58 20.64 -2.55
N VAL A 164 -26.47 20.09 -3.04
CA VAL A 164 -26.24 18.64 -3.07
C VAL A 164 -24.93 18.36 -2.35
N LEU A 165 -24.99 17.51 -1.33
CA LEU A 165 -23.83 17.15 -0.53
C LEU A 165 -23.22 15.87 -1.09
N ALA A 166 -21.93 15.87 -1.37
CA ALA A 166 -21.24 14.69 -1.89
C ALA A 166 -19.91 14.48 -1.15
N GLY A 167 -19.86 13.57 -0.18
CA GLY A 167 -18.66 13.32 0.63
C GLY A 167 -18.38 14.40 1.68
N ALA A 168 -19.33 15.30 1.94
CA ALA A 168 -19.12 16.37 2.89
C ALA A 168 -18.94 15.83 4.31
N SER A 169 -17.95 16.38 5.04
CA SER A 169 -17.79 16.08 6.46
C SER A 169 -19.03 16.49 7.24
N ARG A 170 -19.28 15.85 8.39
CA ARG A 170 -20.46 16.16 9.23
C ARG A 170 -20.58 17.65 9.56
N ALA A 171 -19.48 18.30 9.92
CA ALA A 171 -19.45 19.73 10.20
C ALA A 171 -19.86 20.57 8.97
N VAL A 172 -19.30 20.26 7.80
CA VAL A 172 -19.62 20.97 6.54
C VAL A 172 -21.08 20.74 6.13
N ALA A 173 -21.60 19.53 6.28
CA ALA A 173 -23.00 19.20 5.99
C ALA A 173 -23.97 19.96 6.91
N GLU A 174 -23.65 20.07 8.21
CA GLU A 174 -24.42 20.85 9.18
C GLU A 174 -24.40 22.35 8.83
N GLU A 175 -23.23 22.91 8.49
CA GLU A 175 -23.10 24.30 8.05
C GLU A 175 -23.85 24.59 6.74
N ALA A 176 -23.80 23.67 5.76
CA ALA A 176 -24.52 23.82 4.50
C ALA A 176 -26.05 23.81 4.71
N ARG A 177 -26.56 22.94 5.61
CA ARG A 177 -27.98 22.92 5.99
C ARG A 177 -28.40 24.19 6.73
N ALA A 178 -27.52 24.78 7.53
CA ALA A 178 -27.78 26.03 8.25
C ALA A 178 -28.01 27.24 7.31
N LEU A 179 -27.65 27.14 6.02
CA LEU A 179 -27.94 28.17 5.02
C LEU A 179 -29.44 28.26 4.64
N GLY A 180 -30.27 27.31 5.07
CA GLY A 180 -31.71 27.31 4.81
C GLY A 180 -32.10 27.03 3.35
N LYS A 181 -31.18 26.50 2.55
CA LYS A 181 -31.39 26.14 1.14
C LYS A 181 -31.92 24.70 1.03
N PRO A 182 -32.72 24.37 -0.01
CA PRO A 182 -33.19 23.00 -0.22
C PRO A 182 -32.02 22.06 -0.52
N VAL A 183 -31.95 20.94 0.21
CA VAL A 183 -31.01 19.85 -0.06
C VAL A 183 -31.68 18.85 -0.99
N GLU A 184 -31.22 18.75 -2.24
CA GLU A 184 -31.83 17.89 -3.25
C GLU A 184 -31.37 16.43 -3.17
N ALA A 185 -30.12 16.20 -2.74
CA ALA A 185 -29.54 14.88 -2.55
C ALA A 185 -28.31 14.94 -1.63
N GLU A 186 -27.99 13.80 -1.00
CA GLU A 186 -26.83 13.64 -0.13
C GLU A 186 -26.18 12.28 -0.37
N PHE A 187 -24.88 12.29 -0.63
CA PHE A 187 -24.06 11.11 -0.86
C PHE A 187 -22.93 11.11 0.17
N ALA A 188 -22.87 10.06 1.00
CA ALA A 188 -21.91 10.00 2.11
C ALA A 188 -20.68 9.17 1.76
N ASP A 189 -19.54 9.54 2.35
CA ASP A 189 -18.35 8.68 2.33
C ASP A 189 -18.49 7.53 3.33
N VAL A 190 -18.03 6.35 2.93
CA VAL A 190 -17.92 5.20 3.83
C VAL A 190 -16.51 5.19 4.44
N PRO A 191 -16.36 5.51 5.73
CA PRO A 191 -15.06 5.54 6.38
C PRO A 191 -14.42 4.14 6.39
N LEU A 192 -13.10 4.10 6.47
CA LEU A 192 -12.35 2.85 6.61
C LEU A 192 -12.64 2.22 7.97
N SER A 193 -13.05 0.95 7.96
CA SER A 193 -13.15 0.15 9.18
C SER A 193 -11.77 -0.12 9.78
N PRO A 194 -11.66 -0.43 11.09
CA PRO A 194 -10.39 -0.81 11.70
C PRO A 194 -9.69 -1.99 11.01
N ARG A 195 -10.48 -2.93 10.47
CA ARG A 195 -9.98 -4.07 9.69
C ARG A 195 -9.34 -3.63 8.37
N GLU A 196 -9.89 -2.61 7.72
CA GLU A 196 -9.34 -2.06 6.47
C GLU A 196 -8.08 -1.25 6.72
N TRP A 197 -8.01 -0.51 7.84
CA TRP A 197 -6.76 0.10 8.30
C TRP A 197 -5.68 -0.94 8.56
N ALA A 198 -5.98 -2.00 9.31
CA ALA A 198 -5.06 -3.10 9.56
C ALA A 198 -4.61 -3.80 8.26
N LYS A 199 -5.50 -3.88 7.26
CA LYS A 199 -5.16 -4.40 5.94
C LYS A 199 -4.27 -3.45 5.15
N ALA A 200 -4.49 -2.14 5.23
CA ALA A 200 -3.68 -1.11 4.56
C ALA A 200 -2.24 -1.10 5.07
N VAL A 201 -2.03 -1.14 6.39
CA VAL A 201 -0.68 -1.25 6.99
C VAL A 201 -0.13 -2.69 6.98
N ARG A 202 -0.88 -3.63 6.39
CA ARG A 202 -0.54 -5.06 6.23
C ARG A 202 -0.12 -5.76 7.52
N VAL A 203 -0.91 -5.65 8.59
CA VAL A 203 -0.66 -6.32 9.91
C VAL A 203 -0.37 -7.81 9.78
N HIS A 204 -1.01 -8.50 8.84
CA HIS A 204 -0.78 -9.93 8.56
C HIS A 204 0.66 -10.27 8.12
N HIS A 205 1.48 -9.28 7.72
CA HIS A 205 2.90 -9.47 7.42
C HIS A 205 3.83 -9.20 8.62
N TRP A 206 3.32 -8.69 9.74
CA TRP A 206 4.13 -8.34 10.91
C TRP A 206 4.81 -9.56 11.54
N SER A 207 4.22 -10.75 11.41
CA SER A 207 4.80 -12.00 11.92
C SER A 207 6.20 -12.27 11.39
N LYS A 208 6.52 -11.84 10.16
CA LYS A 208 7.85 -11.99 9.56
C LYS A 208 8.92 -11.20 10.31
N ASN A 209 8.53 -10.10 10.96
CA ASN A 209 9.43 -9.21 11.69
C ASN A 209 9.76 -9.70 13.09
N VAL A 210 9.05 -10.72 13.61
CA VAL A 210 9.35 -11.37 14.89
C VAL A 210 10.74 -12.00 14.91
N LEU A 211 11.33 -12.27 13.74
CA LEU A 211 12.72 -12.74 13.62
C LEU A 211 13.75 -11.82 14.26
N ILE A 212 13.43 -10.53 14.51
CA ILE A 212 14.28 -9.61 15.25
C ILE A 212 14.56 -10.07 16.70
N PHE A 213 13.70 -10.92 17.28
CA PHE A 213 13.90 -11.46 18.63
C PHE A 213 14.81 -12.69 18.67
N VAL A 214 15.14 -13.31 17.53
CA VAL A 214 15.96 -14.54 17.52
C VAL A 214 17.32 -14.31 18.20
N PRO A 215 18.07 -13.23 17.93
CA PRO A 215 19.33 -12.96 18.63
C PRO A 215 19.16 -12.77 20.14
N LEU A 216 18.07 -12.12 20.59
CA LEU A 216 17.77 -11.90 22.00
C LEU A 216 17.62 -13.23 22.76
N VAL A 217 16.90 -14.19 22.15
CA VAL A 217 16.68 -15.52 22.72
C VAL A 217 17.98 -16.33 22.74
N LEU A 218 18.69 -16.40 21.61
CA LEU A 218 19.91 -17.22 21.50
C LEU A 218 21.08 -16.67 22.36
N ALA A 219 21.10 -15.35 22.60
CA ALA A 219 22.04 -14.72 23.51
C ALA A 219 21.64 -14.81 24.99
N HIS A 220 20.48 -15.40 25.31
CA HIS A 220 19.90 -15.44 26.66
C HIS A 220 19.74 -14.05 27.31
N ALA A 221 19.64 -13.01 26.48
CA ALA A 221 19.50 -11.63 26.91
C ALA A 221 18.02 -11.25 27.21
N PHE A 222 17.10 -12.21 27.13
CA PHE A 222 15.69 -11.99 27.42
C PHE A 222 15.40 -11.73 28.91
N THR A 223 16.36 -11.96 29.80
CA THR A 223 16.27 -11.58 31.22
C THR A 223 16.75 -10.15 31.49
N ASP A 224 17.42 -9.50 30.53
CA ASP A 224 17.83 -8.10 30.64
C ASP A 224 16.69 -7.19 30.15
N PRO A 225 16.04 -6.42 31.05
CA PRO A 225 14.94 -5.53 30.67
C PRO A 225 15.35 -4.48 29.63
N ALA A 226 16.61 -4.03 29.63
CA ALA A 226 17.10 -3.04 28.68
C ALA A 226 17.19 -3.63 27.26
N ALA A 227 17.78 -4.82 27.12
CA ALA A 227 17.84 -5.55 25.85
C ALA A 227 16.44 -5.88 25.30
N VAL A 228 15.51 -6.31 26.17
CA VAL A 228 14.11 -6.57 25.80
C VAL A 228 13.43 -5.30 25.31
N ALA A 229 13.55 -4.19 26.06
CA ALA A 229 12.96 -2.91 25.69
C ALA A 229 13.53 -2.39 24.36
N ALA A 230 14.85 -2.44 24.17
CA ALA A 230 15.51 -2.04 22.93
C ALA A 230 15.00 -2.87 21.75
N THR A 231 14.84 -4.19 21.92
CA THR A 231 14.33 -5.10 20.87
C THR A 231 12.86 -4.81 20.55
N ILE A 232 12.03 -4.50 21.54
CA ILE A 232 10.62 -4.12 21.32
C ILE A 232 10.53 -2.78 20.57
N ILE A 233 11.29 -1.76 20.97
CA ILE A 233 11.30 -0.47 20.26
C ILE A 233 11.84 -0.66 18.83
N GLY A 234 12.90 -1.47 18.67
CA GLY A 234 13.44 -1.83 17.35
C GLY A 234 12.42 -2.54 16.47
N LEU A 235 11.62 -3.46 17.03
CA LEU A 235 10.49 -4.07 16.33
C LEU A 235 9.49 -3.01 15.86
N LEU A 236 9.08 -2.07 16.74
CA LEU A 236 8.15 -1.01 16.37
C LEU A 236 8.68 -0.15 15.22
N CYS A 237 9.97 0.25 15.26
CA CYS A 237 10.63 0.94 14.16
C CYS A 237 10.56 0.13 12.85
N LEU A 238 10.86 -1.18 12.90
CA LEU A 238 10.77 -2.07 11.76
C LEU A 238 9.33 -2.23 11.24
N LEU A 239 8.33 -2.30 12.12
CA LEU A 239 6.91 -2.36 11.75
C LEU A 239 6.45 -1.07 11.07
N MET A 240 6.89 0.09 11.56
CA MET A 240 6.63 1.39 10.92
C MET A 240 7.24 1.44 9.52
N VAL A 241 8.53 1.12 9.38
CA VAL A 241 9.22 1.11 8.07
C VAL A 241 8.56 0.13 7.10
N THR A 242 8.30 -1.10 7.53
CA THR A 242 7.65 -2.11 6.66
C THR A 242 6.24 -1.68 6.24
N SER A 243 5.42 -1.17 7.15
CA SER A 243 4.08 -0.68 6.84
C SER A 243 4.12 0.52 5.88
N SER A 244 5.03 1.47 6.10
CA SER A 244 5.25 2.62 5.22
C SER A 244 5.67 2.20 3.82
N THR A 245 6.62 1.26 3.67
CA THR A 245 7.01 0.75 2.35
C THR A 245 5.85 0.08 1.61
N TYR A 246 4.91 -0.54 2.33
CA TYR A 246 3.70 -1.10 1.72
C TYR A 246 2.71 -0.04 1.25
N LEU A 247 2.52 1.05 2.02
CA LEU A 247 1.70 2.19 1.58
C LEU A 247 2.30 2.87 0.35
N ILE A 248 3.61 3.11 0.33
CA ILE A 248 4.34 3.67 -0.81
C ILE A 248 4.16 2.78 -2.06
N ASN A 249 4.29 1.46 -1.90
CA ASN A 249 4.06 0.52 -2.99
C ASN A 249 2.60 0.51 -3.48
N ASP A 250 1.62 0.60 -2.58
CA ASP A 250 0.21 0.68 -2.96
C ASP A 250 -0.11 1.97 -3.77
N VAL A 251 0.61 3.07 -3.52
CA VAL A 251 0.53 4.28 -4.35
C VAL A 251 1.26 4.10 -5.69
N SER A 252 2.44 3.45 -5.69
CA SER A 252 3.17 3.16 -6.94
C SER A 252 2.38 2.25 -7.90
N ASP A 253 1.67 1.27 -7.35
CA ASP A 253 0.86 0.31 -8.11
C ASP A 253 -0.60 0.78 -8.36
N LEU A 254 -0.94 2.04 -8.02
CA LEU A 254 -2.32 2.54 -7.96
C LEU A 254 -3.15 2.24 -9.21
N GLN A 255 -2.60 2.54 -10.40
CA GLN A 255 -3.29 2.31 -11.67
C GLN A 255 -3.52 0.82 -11.96
N ALA A 256 -2.55 -0.03 -11.63
CA ALA A 256 -2.67 -1.48 -11.80
C ALA A 256 -3.68 -2.06 -10.80
N ASP A 257 -3.66 -1.58 -9.56
CA ASP A 257 -4.56 -2.01 -8.50
C ASP A 257 -6.02 -1.67 -8.80
N ARG A 258 -6.30 -0.48 -9.34
CA ARG A 258 -7.65 -0.06 -9.74
C ARG A 258 -8.25 -0.89 -10.87
N ARG A 259 -7.41 -1.41 -11.77
CA ARG A 259 -7.85 -2.28 -12.88
C ARG A 259 -8.02 -3.74 -12.44
N HIS A 260 -7.47 -4.13 -11.30
CA HIS A 260 -7.51 -5.51 -10.82
C HIS A 260 -8.80 -5.81 -10.03
N TRP A 261 -9.45 -6.94 -10.35
CA TRP A 261 -10.76 -7.34 -9.81
C TRP A 261 -10.88 -7.28 -8.27
N SER A 262 -9.86 -7.75 -7.54
CA SER A 262 -9.82 -7.72 -6.07
C SER A 262 -9.10 -6.52 -5.46
N LYS A 263 -8.02 -6.02 -6.08
CA LYS A 263 -7.16 -4.96 -5.50
C LYS A 263 -7.77 -3.57 -5.64
N ARG A 264 -8.74 -3.38 -6.54
CA ARG A 264 -9.50 -2.13 -6.67
C ARG A 264 -10.21 -1.70 -5.38
N ARG A 265 -10.46 -2.64 -4.47
CA ARG A 265 -11.07 -2.39 -3.15
C ARG A 265 -10.07 -1.98 -2.06
N ARG A 266 -8.75 -1.94 -2.35
CA ARG A 266 -7.73 -1.45 -1.40
C ARG A 266 -8.02 0.01 -1.05
N ALA A 267 -7.67 0.42 0.17
CA ALA A 267 -8.04 1.73 0.72
C ALA A 267 -7.62 2.89 -0.20
N ILE A 268 -6.36 2.91 -0.66
CA ILE A 268 -5.82 3.94 -1.55
C ILE A 268 -6.42 3.82 -2.97
N ALA A 269 -6.45 2.60 -3.54
CA ALA A 269 -7.00 2.36 -4.88
C ALA A 269 -8.47 2.80 -5.01
N SER A 270 -9.27 2.57 -3.96
CA SER A 270 -10.68 2.98 -3.90
C SER A 270 -10.89 4.48 -3.65
N GLY A 271 -9.84 5.26 -3.37
CA GLY A 271 -9.93 6.67 -3.01
C GLY A 271 -10.29 6.96 -1.54
N ARG A 272 -10.73 5.95 -0.78
CA ARG A 272 -11.13 6.10 0.64
C ARG A 272 -9.98 6.45 1.59
N LEU A 273 -8.74 6.11 1.24
CA LEU A 273 -7.54 6.64 1.92
C LEU A 273 -6.88 7.66 0.99
N PRO A 274 -6.90 8.97 1.32
CA PRO A 274 -6.26 9.99 0.51
C PRO A 274 -4.77 9.71 0.29
N ILE A 275 -4.31 9.85 -0.94
CA ILE A 275 -2.91 9.62 -1.35
C ILE A 275 -1.95 10.47 -0.49
N ARG A 276 -2.27 11.75 -0.27
CA ARG A 276 -1.49 12.65 0.58
C ARG A 276 -1.31 12.14 2.02
N LEU A 277 -2.34 11.54 2.61
CA LEU A 277 -2.28 10.98 3.96
C LEU A 277 -1.44 9.70 3.97
N ALA A 278 -1.57 8.87 2.94
CA ALA A 278 -0.76 7.66 2.80
C ALA A 278 0.73 7.98 2.65
N LEU A 279 1.10 8.88 1.74
CA LEU A 279 2.50 9.28 1.52
C LEU A 279 3.07 10.09 2.68
N GLY A 280 2.33 11.09 3.18
CA GLY A 280 2.75 11.92 4.31
C GLY A 280 2.90 11.11 5.59
N GLY A 281 1.94 10.23 5.89
CA GLY A 281 2.01 9.31 7.01
C GLY A 281 3.16 8.31 6.88
N ALA A 282 3.39 7.76 5.68
CA ALA A 282 4.51 6.86 5.42
C ALA A 282 5.87 7.56 5.63
N ALA A 283 6.03 8.78 5.09
CA ALA A 283 7.24 9.58 5.25
C ALA A 283 7.50 9.93 6.71
N GLY A 284 6.49 10.47 7.43
CA GLY A 284 6.60 10.79 8.85
C GLY A 284 6.94 9.58 9.71
N ALA A 285 6.32 8.43 9.44
CA ALA A 285 6.63 7.19 10.16
C ALA A 285 8.05 6.68 9.88
N ILE A 286 8.55 6.76 8.62
CA ILE A 286 9.94 6.41 8.31
C ILE A 286 10.90 7.36 9.02
N THR A 287 10.67 8.67 8.97
CA THR A 287 11.52 9.65 9.65
C THR A 287 11.56 9.39 11.16
N LEU A 288 10.41 9.19 11.80
CA LEU A 288 10.34 8.89 13.22
C LEU A 288 11.07 7.57 13.55
N ALA A 289 10.85 6.52 12.76
CA ALA A 289 11.51 5.24 12.97
C ALA A 289 13.04 5.34 12.84
N LEU A 290 13.55 6.13 11.87
CA LEU A 290 14.97 6.36 11.69
C LEU A 290 15.58 7.19 12.82
N VAL A 291 14.89 8.25 13.28
CA VAL A 291 15.33 9.04 14.44
C VAL A 291 15.43 8.16 15.68
N VAL A 292 14.37 7.41 15.99
CA VAL A 292 14.38 6.47 17.13
C VAL A 292 15.46 5.40 16.96
N ALA A 293 15.64 4.86 15.76
CA ALA A 293 16.69 3.88 15.49
C ALA A 293 18.11 4.43 15.73
N THR A 294 18.38 5.68 15.33
CA THR A 294 19.69 6.33 15.58
C THR A 294 19.94 6.56 17.07
N LEU A 295 18.89 6.87 17.84
CA LEU A 295 18.98 7.05 19.29
C LEU A 295 19.15 5.72 20.03
N LEU A 296 18.59 4.62 19.49
CA LEU A 296 18.77 3.27 20.05
C LEU A 296 20.19 2.75 19.84
N ALA A 297 20.60 2.65 18.58
CA ALA A 297 21.93 2.15 18.21
C ALA A 297 22.27 2.53 16.75
N PRO A 298 23.43 3.14 16.47
CA PRO A 298 23.84 3.48 15.10
C PRO A 298 23.87 2.28 14.14
N GLY A 299 24.27 1.09 14.63
CA GLY A 299 24.23 -0.14 13.83
C GLY A 299 22.82 -0.58 13.45
N PHE A 300 21.85 -0.39 14.36
CA PHE A 300 20.44 -0.67 14.07
C PHE A 300 19.89 0.32 13.03
N ALA A 301 20.21 1.62 13.16
CA ALA A 301 19.81 2.62 12.16
C ALA A 301 20.36 2.30 10.75
N LEU A 302 21.65 1.94 10.64
CA LEU A 302 22.26 1.59 9.35
C LEU A 302 21.59 0.37 8.72
N THR A 303 21.32 -0.66 9.51
CA THR A 303 20.65 -1.88 9.01
C THR A 303 19.19 -1.62 8.64
N LEU A 304 18.48 -0.74 9.35
CA LEU A 304 17.13 -0.30 9.00
C LEU A 304 17.10 0.51 7.70
N ILE A 305 18.10 1.37 7.45
CA ILE A 305 18.26 2.08 6.18
C ILE A 305 18.53 1.10 5.03
N ALA A 306 19.47 0.16 5.22
CA ALA A 306 19.74 -0.87 4.21
C ALA A 306 18.48 -1.70 3.90
N TYR A 307 17.70 -2.03 4.93
CA TYR A 307 16.41 -2.70 4.80
C TYR A 307 15.36 -1.85 4.09
N LEU A 308 15.39 -0.52 4.19
CA LEU A 308 14.46 0.36 3.45
C LEU A 308 14.81 0.40 1.96
N VAL A 309 16.10 0.44 1.62
CA VAL A 309 16.59 0.54 0.23
C VAL A 309 16.34 -0.75 -0.55
N LEU A 310 16.57 -1.91 0.07
CA LEU A 310 16.57 -3.20 -0.63
C LEU A 310 15.19 -3.60 -1.22
N PRO A 311 14.05 -3.48 -0.52
CA PRO A 311 12.71 -3.73 -1.07
C PRO A 311 12.30 -2.74 -2.16
N LEU A 312 12.77 -1.49 -2.08
CA LEU A 312 12.55 -0.50 -3.14
C LEU A 312 13.30 -0.93 -4.41
N ALA A 313 14.60 -1.21 -4.30
CA ALA A 313 15.40 -1.73 -5.42
C ALA A 313 14.81 -3.03 -5.99
N TYR A 314 14.32 -3.92 -5.12
CA TYR A 314 13.60 -5.13 -5.51
C TYR A 314 12.37 -4.83 -6.37
N SER A 315 11.55 -3.85 -5.95
CA SER A 315 10.31 -3.49 -6.62
C SER A 315 10.55 -2.84 -7.99
N PHE A 316 11.61 -2.03 -8.11
CA PHE A 316 11.98 -1.33 -9.35
C PHE A 316 12.61 -2.24 -10.41
N GLY A 317 13.39 -3.26 -10.03
CA GLY A 317 14.09 -4.07 -11.03
C GLY A 317 14.52 -5.47 -10.61
N LEU A 318 15.02 -5.65 -9.38
CA LEU A 318 15.69 -6.92 -9.02
C LEU A 318 14.73 -8.12 -9.06
N LYS A 319 13.43 -7.91 -8.87
CA LYS A 319 12.41 -8.97 -8.96
C LYS A 319 12.29 -9.64 -10.34
N ARG A 320 12.90 -9.05 -11.38
CA ARG A 320 12.87 -9.55 -12.77
C ARG A 320 14.09 -10.40 -13.13
N ILE A 321 15.09 -10.49 -12.24
CA ILE A 321 16.32 -11.23 -12.45
C ILE A 321 16.17 -12.59 -11.74
N PRO A 322 16.10 -13.71 -12.49
CA PRO A 322 15.99 -15.04 -11.90
C PRO A 322 17.12 -15.34 -10.91
N LEU A 323 16.79 -16.12 -9.88
CA LEU A 323 17.59 -16.48 -8.71
C LEU A 323 17.96 -15.29 -7.81
N LEU A 324 18.36 -14.15 -8.37
CA LEU A 324 18.64 -12.94 -7.60
C LEU A 324 17.42 -12.48 -6.80
N ASP A 325 16.22 -12.61 -7.37
CA ASP A 325 14.99 -12.26 -6.66
C ASP A 325 14.78 -13.09 -5.38
N THR A 326 15.09 -14.40 -5.42
CA THR A 326 15.02 -15.29 -4.24
C THR A 326 16.13 -15.03 -3.25
N LEU A 327 17.35 -14.74 -3.71
CA LEU A 327 18.48 -14.37 -2.85
C LEU A 327 18.19 -13.06 -2.10
N VAL A 328 17.66 -12.05 -2.78
CA VAL A 328 17.25 -10.78 -2.15
C VAL A 328 16.19 -11.01 -1.08
N ILE A 329 15.22 -11.90 -1.31
CA ILE A 329 14.23 -12.28 -0.28
C ILE A 329 14.94 -12.93 0.92
N GLY A 330 15.88 -13.85 0.69
CA GLY A 330 16.68 -14.48 1.74
C GLY A 330 17.47 -13.47 2.59
N ILE A 331 18.10 -12.49 1.92
CA ILE A 331 18.80 -11.37 2.56
C ILE A 331 17.83 -10.54 3.39
N LEU A 332 16.66 -10.17 2.85
CA LEU A 332 15.66 -9.38 3.58
C LEU A 332 15.20 -10.06 4.88
N PHE A 333 15.01 -11.37 4.87
CA PHE A 333 14.72 -12.11 6.10
C PHE A 333 15.90 -12.09 7.06
N THR A 334 17.11 -12.30 6.57
CA THR A 334 18.34 -12.28 7.37
C THR A 334 18.59 -10.90 8.01
N THR A 335 18.31 -9.80 7.30
CA THR A 335 18.51 -8.44 7.84
C THR A 335 17.72 -8.20 9.13
N ARG A 336 16.60 -8.90 9.36
CA ARG A 336 15.84 -8.82 10.62
C ARG A 336 16.63 -9.38 11.79
N LEU A 337 17.38 -10.45 11.58
CA LEU A 337 18.29 -10.99 12.58
C LEU A 337 19.46 -10.04 12.79
N VAL A 338 20.01 -9.45 11.72
CA VAL A 338 21.08 -8.44 11.84
C VAL A 338 20.60 -7.23 12.67
N MET A 339 19.37 -6.77 12.48
CA MET A 339 18.76 -5.72 13.31
C MET A 339 18.68 -6.12 14.79
N GLY A 340 18.23 -7.34 15.07
CA GLY A 340 18.16 -7.86 16.44
C GLY A 340 19.54 -7.98 17.08
N MET A 341 20.55 -8.39 16.30
CA MET A 341 21.95 -8.38 16.73
C MET A 341 22.39 -6.94 17.03
N ALA A 342 22.15 -5.98 16.15
CA ALA A 342 22.61 -4.60 16.35
C ALA A 342 22.06 -3.90 17.61
N LEU A 343 21.06 -4.47 18.28
CA LEU A 343 20.46 -3.98 19.53
C LEU A 343 21.05 -4.61 20.79
N LEU A 344 21.95 -5.60 20.66
CA LEU A 344 22.59 -6.28 21.78
C LEU A 344 24.09 -5.93 21.82
N PRO A 345 24.74 -5.98 23.01
CA PRO A 345 26.13 -5.53 23.17
C PRO A 345 27.17 -6.46 22.52
N ASN A 346 26.95 -7.78 22.43
CA ASN A 346 27.89 -8.75 21.81
C ASN A 346 27.20 -9.91 21.05
N PRO A 347 26.62 -9.69 19.85
CA PRO A 347 25.70 -10.67 19.27
C PRO A 347 26.04 -11.13 17.84
N TYR A 348 27.20 -10.75 17.30
CA TYR A 348 27.57 -11.11 15.94
C TYR A 348 27.96 -12.60 15.85
N SER A 349 27.07 -13.39 15.28
CA SER A 349 27.32 -14.79 14.91
C SER A 349 27.39 -14.92 13.40
N ALA A 350 28.59 -15.11 12.85
CA ALA A 350 28.78 -15.31 11.42
C ALA A 350 28.05 -16.59 10.93
N TRP A 351 28.06 -17.63 11.76
CA TRP A 351 27.38 -18.90 11.47
C TRP A 351 25.86 -18.75 11.43
N LEU A 352 25.25 -18.05 12.38
CA LEU A 352 23.81 -17.80 12.40
C LEU A 352 23.35 -16.97 11.19
N LEU A 353 24.12 -15.95 10.80
CA LEU A 353 23.82 -15.14 9.62
C LEU A 353 23.94 -15.96 8.34
N THR A 354 25.01 -16.75 8.20
CA THR A 354 25.22 -17.60 7.02
C THR A 354 24.11 -18.67 6.93
N PHE A 355 23.79 -19.33 8.04
CA PHE A 355 22.64 -20.24 8.14
C PHE A 355 21.37 -19.57 7.62
N SER A 356 21.08 -18.37 8.12
CA SER A 356 19.86 -17.63 7.80
C SER A 356 19.76 -17.28 6.32
N VAL A 357 20.85 -16.83 5.69
CA VAL A 357 20.86 -16.53 4.25
C VAL A 357 20.51 -17.77 3.44
N PHE A 358 21.17 -18.91 3.69
CA PHE A 358 20.92 -20.15 2.96
C PHE A 358 19.51 -20.70 3.23
N PHE A 359 19.08 -20.68 4.49
CA PHE A 359 17.77 -21.18 4.91
C PHE A 359 16.64 -20.37 4.25
N PHE A 360 16.65 -19.04 4.39
CA PHE A 360 15.59 -18.20 3.82
C PHE A 360 15.66 -18.14 2.29
N THR A 361 16.85 -18.25 1.68
CA THR A 361 16.97 -18.39 0.23
C THR A 361 16.36 -19.70 -0.25
N SER A 362 16.62 -20.83 0.42
CA SER A 362 16.00 -22.12 0.10
C SER A 362 14.47 -22.02 0.14
N LEU A 363 13.89 -21.42 1.19
CA LEU A 363 12.45 -21.22 1.29
C LEU A 363 11.88 -20.29 0.22
N ALA A 364 12.61 -19.24 -0.15
CA ALA A 364 12.22 -18.34 -1.24
C ALA A 364 12.24 -19.06 -2.60
N ILE A 365 13.24 -19.91 -2.84
CA ILE A 365 13.32 -20.75 -4.04
C ILE A 365 12.20 -21.81 -4.03
N ALA A 366 11.88 -22.44 -2.91
CA ALA A 366 10.78 -23.42 -2.83
C ALA A 366 9.43 -22.82 -3.24
N LYS A 367 9.14 -21.59 -2.76
CA LYS A 367 7.96 -20.84 -3.21
C LYS A 367 8.00 -20.60 -4.72
N ARG A 368 9.16 -20.21 -5.24
CA ARG A 368 9.33 -19.91 -6.67
C ARG A 368 9.21 -21.15 -7.55
N HIS A 369 9.78 -22.26 -7.11
CA HIS A 369 9.64 -23.56 -7.73
C HIS A 369 8.17 -23.98 -7.83
N THR A 370 7.40 -23.80 -6.76
CA THR A 370 5.95 -24.08 -6.77
C THR A 370 5.21 -23.24 -7.83
N GLU A 371 5.53 -21.95 -7.94
CA GLU A 371 4.93 -21.08 -8.96
C GLU A 371 5.29 -21.55 -10.39
N ILE A 372 6.54 -21.96 -10.63
CA ILE A 372 7.01 -22.49 -11.93
C ILE A 372 6.29 -23.80 -12.29
N VAL A 373 6.26 -24.77 -11.37
CA VAL A 373 5.60 -26.07 -11.57
C VAL A 373 4.11 -25.89 -11.85
N ARG A 374 3.43 -24.99 -11.14
CA ARG A 374 1.99 -24.75 -11.35
C ARG A 374 1.66 -24.16 -12.71
N ALA A 375 2.51 -23.29 -13.25
CA ALA A 375 2.28 -22.72 -14.56
C ALA A 375 2.72 -23.62 -15.72
N ALA A 376 3.58 -24.61 -15.47
CA ALA A 376 3.75 -25.69 -16.44
C ALA A 376 2.43 -26.45 -16.68
N GLY A 377 1.53 -26.47 -15.69
CA GLY A 377 0.22 -27.11 -15.78
C GLY A 377 -0.97 -26.20 -16.15
N ALA A 378 -0.77 -24.88 -16.27
CA ALA A 378 -1.86 -23.92 -16.55
C ALA A 378 -1.41 -22.86 -17.56
N SER A 379 -2.28 -22.43 -18.48
CA SER A 379 -2.01 -21.38 -19.48
C SER A 379 -1.91 -19.97 -18.87
N GLU A 380 -1.15 -19.76 -17.79
CA GLU A 380 -1.04 -18.48 -17.08
C GLU A 380 0.21 -17.67 -17.46
N HIS A 381 -0.01 -16.37 -17.68
CA HIS A 381 0.99 -15.39 -18.09
C HIS A 381 1.80 -14.79 -16.91
N ALA A 382 1.62 -15.28 -15.68
CA ALA A 382 2.17 -14.65 -14.48
C ALA A 382 3.71 -14.76 -14.33
N LEU A 383 4.32 -15.84 -14.83
CA LEU A 383 5.78 -16.06 -14.71
C LEU A 383 6.63 -15.16 -15.61
N ALA A 384 6.08 -14.75 -16.76
CA ALA A 384 6.80 -13.90 -17.71
C ALA A 384 7.29 -12.58 -17.06
N SER A 385 6.58 -12.09 -16.04
CA SER A 385 6.93 -10.86 -15.32
C SER A 385 8.18 -10.97 -14.42
N ARG A 386 8.65 -12.18 -14.12
CA ARG A 386 9.76 -12.47 -13.19
C ARG A 386 11.00 -13.02 -13.91
N GLY A 387 10.93 -13.26 -15.22
CA GLY A 387 12.02 -13.78 -16.04
C GLY A 387 12.23 -15.30 -15.98
N TYR A 388 11.41 -16.02 -15.23
CA TYR A 388 11.45 -17.50 -15.16
C TYR A 388 10.60 -18.12 -16.27
N ARG A 389 10.99 -19.32 -16.67
CA ARG A 389 10.24 -20.18 -17.59
C ARG A 389 9.89 -21.52 -16.93
N PRO A 390 8.84 -22.22 -17.40
CA PRO A 390 8.51 -23.56 -16.90
C PRO A 390 9.69 -24.54 -16.90
N GLU A 391 10.61 -24.41 -17.86
CA GLU A 391 11.79 -25.27 -18.01
C GLU A 391 12.84 -25.05 -16.90
N ASP A 392 12.74 -23.97 -16.12
CA ASP A 392 13.65 -23.67 -15.01
C ASP A 392 13.32 -24.48 -13.74
N ALA A 393 12.29 -25.33 -13.77
CA ALA A 393 11.88 -26.12 -12.61
C ALA A 393 13.01 -27.03 -12.06
N PRO A 394 13.78 -27.78 -12.87
CA PRO A 394 14.89 -28.59 -12.36
C PRO A 394 16.01 -27.74 -11.74
N LEU A 395 16.25 -26.55 -12.30
CA LEU A 395 17.28 -25.62 -11.80
C LEU A 395 16.92 -25.08 -10.41
N THR A 396 15.68 -24.62 -10.26
CA THR A 396 15.16 -24.13 -8.96
C THR A 396 15.08 -25.23 -7.92
N LEU A 397 14.74 -26.46 -8.31
CA LEU A 397 14.81 -27.62 -7.42
C LEU A 397 16.24 -27.83 -6.92
N GLY A 398 17.21 -27.96 -7.84
CA GLY A 398 18.61 -28.23 -7.50
C GLY A 398 19.22 -27.16 -6.60
N PHE A 399 19.10 -25.88 -6.96
CA PHE A 399 19.65 -24.79 -6.13
C PHE A 399 18.98 -24.71 -4.77
N GLY A 400 17.66 -24.89 -4.73
CA GLY A 400 16.92 -24.73 -3.49
C GLY A 400 17.15 -25.88 -2.50
N THR A 401 17.24 -27.13 -2.96
CA THR A 401 17.61 -28.27 -2.11
C THR A 401 19.07 -28.19 -1.68
N ALA A 402 19.98 -27.75 -2.55
CA ALA A 402 21.37 -27.52 -2.18
C ALA A 402 21.50 -26.44 -1.09
N ALA A 403 20.77 -25.32 -1.22
CA ALA A 403 20.73 -24.29 -0.19
C ALA A 403 20.13 -24.79 1.13
N SER A 404 19.13 -25.70 1.08
CA SER A 404 18.59 -26.36 2.27
C SER A 404 19.65 -27.20 2.98
N VAL A 405 20.33 -28.10 2.25
CA VAL A 405 21.37 -28.96 2.83
C VAL A 405 22.53 -28.13 3.39
N ALA A 406 22.95 -27.10 2.67
CA ALA A 406 23.97 -26.15 3.14
C ALA A 406 23.53 -25.47 4.45
N SER A 407 22.27 -25.02 4.56
CA SER A 407 21.77 -24.43 5.80
C SER A 407 21.80 -25.43 6.97
N LEU A 408 21.45 -26.69 6.75
CA LEU A 408 21.49 -27.71 7.81
C LEU A 408 22.92 -27.98 8.28
N LEU A 409 23.88 -28.07 7.35
CA LEU A 409 25.30 -28.22 7.67
C LEU A 409 25.81 -27.01 8.46
N ILE A 410 25.49 -25.79 8.02
CA ILE A 410 25.89 -24.55 8.70
C ILE A 410 25.24 -24.46 10.09
N MET A 411 24.01 -24.94 10.27
CA MET A 411 23.39 -25.03 11.60
C MET A 411 24.16 -25.98 12.51
N VAL A 412 24.63 -27.14 12.01
CA VAL A 412 25.49 -28.03 12.81
C VAL A 412 26.79 -27.32 13.20
N LEU A 413 27.43 -26.60 12.26
CA LEU A 413 28.64 -25.82 12.56
C LEU A 413 28.38 -24.72 13.58
N PHE A 414 27.26 -23.99 13.48
CA PHE A 414 26.84 -23.01 14.47
C PHE A 414 26.72 -23.62 15.87
N LEU A 415 26.09 -24.78 15.98
CA LEU A 415 25.92 -25.46 17.26
C LEU A 415 27.26 -25.89 17.84
N VAL A 416 28.09 -26.59 17.05
CA VAL A 416 29.35 -27.18 17.51
C VAL A 416 30.41 -26.11 17.78
N GLU A 417 30.60 -25.17 16.87
CA GLU A 417 31.68 -24.19 16.96
C GLU A 417 31.34 -23.05 17.91
N GLU A 418 30.07 -22.65 17.99
CA GLU A 418 29.68 -21.45 18.73
C GLU A 418 28.85 -21.77 19.98
N LEU A 419 27.75 -22.51 19.84
CA LEU A 419 26.81 -22.68 20.95
C LEU A 419 27.32 -23.62 22.05
N PHE A 420 28.10 -24.64 21.70
CA PHE A 420 28.67 -25.59 22.67
C PHE A 420 29.75 -24.96 23.55
N HIS A 421 30.49 -23.98 23.01
CA HIS A 421 31.61 -23.34 23.71
C HIS A 421 31.20 -22.14 24.58
N ARG A 422 29.96 -21.63 24.44
CA ARG A 422 29.47 -20.47 25.22
C ARG A 422 29.20 -20.77 26.70
N GLY A 423 29.19 -22.03 27.11
CA GLY A 423 28.96 -22.44 28.50
C GLY A 423 27.54 -22.16 29.03
N THR A 424 26.60 -21.80 28.15
CA THR A 424 25.23 -21.42 28.53
C THR A 424 24.29 -22.61 28.73
N TYR A 425 24.58 -23.73 28.08
CA TYR A 425 23.77 -24.95 28.10
C TYR A 425 24.47 -26.02 28.94
N THR A 426 23.78 -26.66 29.89
CA THR A 426 24.35 -27.78 30.67
C THR A 426 24.49 -29.05 29.82
N GLN A 427 23.57 -29.28 28.87
CA GLN A 427 23.57 -30.44 27.97
C GLN A 427 23.57 -30.03 26.49
N PRO A 428 24.64 -29.37 26.00
CA PRO A 428 24.67 -28.78 24.65
C PRO A 428 24.48 -29.82 23.53
N ARG A 429 24.87 -31.08 23.75
CA ARG A 429 24.73 -32.17 22.76
C ARG A 429 23.27 -32.44 22.36
N LEU A 430 22.29 -32.15 23.23
CA LEU A 430 20.88 -32.30 22.91
C LEU A 430 20.45 -31.41 21.74
N LEU A 431 21.11 -30.26 21.55
CA LEU A 431 20.82 -29.32 20.47
C LEU A 431 21.06 -29.92 19.07
N LEU A 432 21.81 -31.02 18.94
CA LEU A 432 21.97 -31.73 17.65
C LEU A 432 20.64 -32.31 17.12
N ALA A 433 19.61 -32.43 17.96
CA ALA A 433 18.26 -32.76 17.50
C ALA A 433 17.65 -31.64 16.64
N VAL A 434 18.06 -30.37 16.81
CA VAL A 434 17.50 -29.22 16.07
C VAL A 434 17.74 -29.34 14.55
N PRO A 435 18.97 -29.58 14.05
CA PRO A 435 19.20 -29.84 12.62
C PRO A 435 18.34 -30.98 12.06
N LEU A 436 18.11 -32.06 12.83
CA LEU A 436 17.29 -33.20 12.38
C LEU A 436 15.81 -32.80 12.25
N LEU A 437 15.26 -32.09 13.23
CA LEU A 437 13.88 -31.57 13.18
C LEU A 437 13.70 -30.59 12.02
N LEU A 438 14.69 -29.71 11.80
CA LEU A 438 14.70 -28.80 10.66
C LEU A 438 14.83 -29.54 9.33
N ALA A 439 15.60 -30.62 9.25
CA ALA A 439 15.71 -31.44 8.04
C ALA A 439 14.37 -32.06 7.66
N ILE A 440 13.61 -32.59 8.63
CA ILE A 440 12.25 -33.10 8.41
C ILE A 440 11.34 -31.98 7.88
N TRP A 441 11.40 -30.80 8.51
CA TRP A 441 10.57 -29.67 8.13
C TRP A 441 10.90 -29.16 6.71
N VAL A 442 12.16 -28.89 6.41
CA VAL A 442 12.59 -28.37 5.11
C VAL A 442 12.39 -29.42 4.01
N GLY A 443 12.65 -30.71 4.28
CA GLY A 443 12.34 -31.80 3.36
C GLY A 443 10.86 -31.85 3.01
N ARG A 444 9.98 -31.65 4.00
CA ARG A 444 8.54 -31.54 3.77
C ARG A 444 8.16 -30.32 2.93
N ILE A 445 8.76 -29.16 3.19
CA ILE A 445 8.54 -27.95 2.37
C ILE A 445 8.89 -28.23 0.91
N TRP A 446 10.03 -28.86 0.65
CA TRP A 446 10.46 -29.20 -0.72
C TRP A 446 9.57 -30.26 -1.37
N LEU A 447 9.10 -31.24 -0.63
CA LEU A 447 8.12 -32.22 -1.12
C LEU A 447 6.81 -31.54 -1.56
N LEU A 448 6.27 -30.64 -0.74
CA LEU A 448 5.03 -29.92 -1.05
C LEU A 448 5.22 -28.92 -2.21
N ALA A 449 6.37 -28.25 -2.25
CA ALA A 449 6.71 -27.32 -3.32
C ALA A 449 6.80 -28.02 -4.67
N HIS A 450 7.47 -29.18 -4.70
CA HIS A 450 7.61 -29.99 -5.90
C HIS A 450 6.27 -30.53 -6.41
N ARG A 451 5.35 -30.85 -5.49
CA ARG A 451 3.97 -31.25 -5.84
C ARG A 451 3.05 -30.09 -6.24
N GLY A 452 3.52 -28.84 -6.14
CA GLY A 452 2.70 -27.66 -6.42
C GLY A 452 1.62 -27.38 -5.36
N GLU A 453 1.70 -28.03 -4.19
CA GLU A 453 0.69 -27.96 -3.12
C GLU A 453 0.92 -26.77 -2.17
N MET A 454 2.10 -26.15 -2.21
CA MET A 454 2.45 -25.02 -1.37
C MET A 454 1.76 -23.73 -1.84
N ARG A 455 0.67 -23.34 -1.16
CA ARG A 455 -0.12 -22.14 -1.52
C ARG A 455 0.31 -20.88 -0.78
N ASP A 456 0.79 -21.04 0.45
CA ASP A 456 1.16 -19.94 1.35
C ASP A 456 2.66 -19.65 1.29
N ASP A 457 3.03 -18.43 1.68
CA ASP A 457 4.41 -18.08 1.99
C ASP A 457 4.99 -19.02 3.06
N PRO A 458 6.24 -19.51 2.96
CA PRO A 458 6.81 -20.49 3.90
C PRO A 458 6.67 -20.12 5.38
N VAL A 459 6.78 -18.83 5.72
CA VAL A 459 6.62 -18.35 7.10
C VAL A 459 5.15 -18.41 7.53
N SER A 460 4.23 -18.02 6.64
CA SER A 460 2.79 -18.15 6.92
C SER A 460 2.37 -19.62 7.04
N PHE A 461 2.97 -20.49 6.22
CA PHE A 461 2.75 -21.93 6.28
C PHE A 461 3.21 -22.50 7.62
N ALA A 462 4.40 -22.12 8.08
CA ALA A 462 4.95 -22.57 9.36
C ALA A 462 4.03 -22.26 10.56
N LEU A 463 3.30 -21.14 10.50
CA LEU A 463 2.39 -20.68 11.56
C LEU A 463 0.98 -21.29 11.51
N ARG A 464 0.60 -21.97 10.42
CA ARG A 464 -0.75 -22.54 10.23
C ARG A 464 -0.76 -24.05 10.18
N ASP A 465 0.33 -24.64 9.70
CA ASP A 465 0.45 -26.08 9.52
C ASP A 465 0.77 -26.79 10.84
N ARG A 466 -0.08 -27.74 11.24
CA ARG A 466 0.01 -28.43 12.53
C ARG A 466 1.34 -29.17 12.72
N VAL A 467 1.86 -29.78 11.66
CA VAL A 467 3.16 -30.48 11.70
C VAL A 467 4.29 -29.48 11.91
N SER A 468 4.26 -28.35 11.21
CA SER A 468 5.23 -27.27 11.39
C SER A 468 5.22 -26.69 12.80
N ILE A 469 4.03 -26.47 13.36
CA ILE A 469 3.86 -26.01 14.75
C ILE A 469 4.42 -27.06 15.73
N GLY A 470 4.10 -28.34 15.54
CA GLY A 470 4.61 -29.42 16.38
C GLY A 470 6.13 -29.54 16.35
N LEU A 471 6.75 -29.44 15.18
CA LEU A 471 8.21 -29.42 15.03
C LEU A 471 8.83 -28.16 15.66
N GLY A 472 8.17 -27.00 15.55
CA GLY A 472 8.59 -25.77 16.23
C GLY A 472 8.59 -25.90 17.75
N PHE A 473 7.55 -26.51 18.33
CA PHE A 473 7.51 -26.83 19.75
C PHE A 473 8.58 -27.83 20.16
N ALA A 474 8.84 -28.86 19.33
CA ALA A 474 9.92 -29.81 19.60
C ALA A 474 11.30 -29.12 19.61
N VAL A 475 11.56 -28.20 18.68
CA VAL A 475 12.79 -27.39 18.68
C VAL A 475 12.90 -26.56 19.96
N ALA A 476 11.84 -25.84 20.35
CA ALA A 476 11.83 -25.04 21.57
C ALA A 476 12.05 -25.91 22.82
N PHE A 477 11.43 -27.09 22.88
CA PHE A 477 11.59 -28.05 23.96
C PHE A 477 13.03 -28.57 24.06
N VAL A 478 13.69 -28.85 22.93
CA VAL A 478 15.11 -29.24 22.91
C VAL A 478 16.00 -28.13 23.47
N PHE A 479 15.75 -26.86 23.14
CA PHE A 479 16.49 -25.74 23.73
C PHE A 479 16.29 -25.64 25.25
N VAL A 480 15.07 -25.84 25.73
CA VAL A 480 14.77 -25.82 27.18
C VAL A 480 15.42 -27.00 27.91
N LEU A 481 15.44 -28.20 27.31
CA LEU A 481 16.12 -29.36 27.90
C LEU A 481 17.65 -29.25 27.91
N ALA A 482 18.22 -28.47 26.99
CA ALA A 482 19.66 -28.28 26.91
C ALA A 482 20.20 -27.30 27.94
N LEU A 483 19.35 -26.38 28.46
CA LEU A 483 19.67 -25.49 29.59
C LEU A 483 19.91 -26.34 30.84
#